data_AF-A0A2V8JQ40-F1
#
_entry.id   AF-A0A2V8JQ40-F1
#
_cell.length_a   1.000
_cell.length_b   1.000
_cell.length_c   1.000
_cell.angle_alpha   90.00
_cell.angle_beta   90.00
_cell.angle_gamma   90.00
#
_symmetry.space_group_name_H-M   'P 1'
#
loop_
_entity.id
_entity.type
_entity.pdbx_description
1 polymer ?
#
loop_
_entity_poly.entity_id
_entity_poly.type
_entity_poly.pdbx_seq_one_letter_code
_entity_poly.pdbx_strand_id
1 'polypeptide(L)'
;MLWVLAVALTVAQAPAGERPPMAEEVFKNVQILKGIPIDQFMGTMGFFSAALGLNCTDCHAEKSGGDWARYADDNPRKQMARRMMQMVSGVNQTYFGGRQVVTCNTCHRGTSRPNVMPSLDLLYSSPPPEEPGDPIQQASGQPTADQILDKYLRALGGAERVGAFTSFSGKGNYNAFDDAEKSPFEMYARGPAQRIIIAHPPSGDTTWTLNGNSGWVAAPATDKPMPVIAITGQELDGAKLESEVFFPARIKQSLTNWRVGFPTLINDREVNVVQGNTANGGTATLCFDVETGLLTRLVRFSNSPVGRVVTRVDYSGYRDVAGVKVPFKWTVTWLDGRSTYELTSVEPNVAIDAARFSKPVPSTPRRQ
;
A
#
# COMPACT_ATOMS: atom_id res chain seq x y z
N MET A 1 -0.41 -61.31 -14.19
CA MET A 1 0.61 -60.37 -13.68
C MET A 1 0.52 -59.09 -14.52
N LEU A 2 -0.44 -58.20 -14.21
CA LEU A 2 -0.68 -56.97 -14.96
C LEU A 2 0.27 -55.88 -14.45
N TRP A 3 1.06 -55.29 -15.35
CA TRP A 3 1.90 -54.13 -15.07
C TRP A 3 1.10 -52.84 -15.28
N VAL A 4 0.92 -52.05 -14.23
CA VAL A 4 0.36 -50.70 -14.31
C VAL A 4 1.50 -49.72 -14.54
N LEU A 5 1.52 -49.07 -15.71
CA LEU A 5 2.40 -47.92 -15.99
C LEU A 5 1.86 -46.69 -15.24
N ALA A 6 2.56 -46.24 -14.20
CA ALA A 6 2.32 -44.96 -13.56
C ALA A 6 3.02 -43.85 -14.37
N VAL A 7 2.24 -43.00 -15.03
CA VAL A 7 2.73 -41.75 -15.62
C VAL A 7 2.94 -40.76 -14.49
N ALA A 8 4.20 -40.50 -14.13
CA ALA A 8 4.55 -39.45 -13.20
C ALA A 8 4.37 -38.08 -13.89
N LEU A 9 3.31 -37.36 -13.51
CA LEU A 9 3.17 -35.94 -13.81
C LEU A 9 4.27 -35.18 -13.04
N THR A 10 5.30 -34.75 -13.77
CA THR A 10 6.31 -33.84 -13.27
C THR A 10 5.68 -32.46 -13.11
N VAL A 11 5.27 -32.12 -11.89
CA VAL A 11 4.96 -30.74 -11.52
C VAL A 11 6.29 -29.98 -11.59
N ALA A 12 6.46 -29.18 -12.63
CA ALA A 12 7.56 -28.23 -12.71
C ALA A 12 7.51 -27.32 -11.48
N GLN A 13 8.46 -27.48 -10.57
CA GLN A 13 8.66 -26.54 -9.47
C GLN A 13 9.07 -25.21 -10.09
N ALA A 14 8.28 -24.17 -9.86
CA ALA A 14 8.66 -22.80 -10.18
C ALA A 14 10.03 -22.50 -9.52
N PRO A 15 10.94 -21.80 -10.21
CA PRO A 15 12.24 -21.48 -9.64
C PRO A 15 12.05 -20.75 -8.31
N ALA A 16 12.81 -21.15 -7.29
CA ALA A 16 12.87 -20.46 -6.01
C ALA A 16 13.10 -18.97 -6.26
N GLY A 17 12.15 -18.13 -5.86
CA GLY A 17 12.16 -16.70 -6.18
C GLY A 17 13.45 -16.04 -5.72
N GLU A 18 14.05 -15.23 -6.59
CA GLU A 18 15.21 -14.41 -6.26
C GLU A 18 14.93 -13.62 -4.97
N ARG A 19 15.83 -13.72 -3.99
CA ARG A 19 15.76 -12.91 -2.77
C ARG A 19 15.78 -11.43 -3.18
N PRO A 20 14.85 -10.60 -2.70
CA PRO A 20 14.90 -9.15 -2.95
C PRO A 20 16.25 -8.58 -2.49
N PRO A 21 16.83 -7.63 -3.24
CA PRO A 21 18.05 -6.95 -2.80
C PRO A 21 17.79 -6.18 -1.50
N MET A 22 18.80 -6.15 -0.63
CA MET A 22 18.76 -5.42 0.63
C MET A 22 19.30 -3.99 0.45
N ALA A 23 18.95 -3.10 1.38
CA ALA A 23 19.32 -1.69 1.33
C ALA A 23 20.83 -1.47 1.15
N GLU A 24 21.68 -2.15 1.93
CA GLU A 24 23.13 -2.01 1.90
C GLU A 24 23.80 -2.59 0.63
N GLU A 25 23.07 -3.41 -0.13
CA GLU A 25 23.58 -3.98 -1.39
C GLU A 25 23.44 -2.99 -2.55
N VAL A 26 22.52 -2.03 -2.42
CA VAL A 26 22.19 -1.06 -3.48
C VAL A 26 22.59 0.36 -3.09
N PHE A 27 22.29 0.77 -1.86
CA PHE A 27 22.58 2.12 -1.39
C PHE A 27 23.93 2.20 -0.70
N LYS A 28 24.68 3.26 -1.01
CA LYS A 28 25.96 3.55 -0.36
C LYS A 28 25.74 4.23 1.00
N ASN A 29 26.68 4.01 1.92
CA ASN A 29 26.70 4.64 3.24
C ASN A 29 25.46 4.34 4.13
N VAL A 30 24.87 3.15 3.98
CA VAL A 30 23.87 2.62 4.91
C VAL A 30 24.58 2.15 6.18
N GLN A 31 24.25 2.76 7.33
CA GLN A 31 24.89 2.45 8.61
C GLN A 31 23.97 1.69 9.58
N ILE A 32 22.78 2.24 9.86
CA ILE A 32 21.82 1.68 10.83
C ILE A 32 20.74 0.84 10.14
N LEU A 33 20.22 1.28 9.00
CA LEU A 33 19.10 0.65 8.30
C LEU A 33 19.54 -0.48 7.36
N LYS A 34 20.34 -1.43 7.87
CA LYS A 34 20.82 -2.61 7.13
C LYS A 34 19.88 -3.80 7.30
N GLY A 35 19.97 -4.78 6.40
CA GLY A 35 19.22 -6.03 6.47
C GLY A 35 17.73 -5.88 6.19
N ILE A 36 17.32 -4.74 5.63
CA ILE A 36 15.94 -4.48 5.22
C ILE A 36 15.84 -4.41 3.68
N PRO A 37 14.74 -4.91 3.09
CA PRO A 37 14.48 -4.76 1.67
C PRO A 37 14.35 -3.29 1.23
N ILE A 38 14.54 -3.05 -0.07
CA ILE A 38 14.57 -1.69 -0.63
C ILE A 38 13.24 -0.96 -0.48
N ASP A 39 12.11 -1.62 -0.65
CA ASP A 39 10.79 -1.02 -0.44
C ASP A 39 10.60 -0.59 1.02
N GLN A 40 11.04 -1.41 1.98
CA GLN A 40 11.03 -1.04 3.40
C GLN A 40 11.98 0.12 3.72
N PHE A 41 13.16 0.16 3.09
CA PHE A 41 14.10 1.27 3.21
C PHE A 41 13.49 2.58 2.68
N MET A 42 12.87 2.54 1.50
CA MET A 42 12.19 3.72 0.94
C MET A 42 10.98 4.14 1.78
N GLY A 43 10.19 3.18 2.28
CA GLY A 43 9.10 3.47 3.22
C GLY A 43 9.60 4.12 4.52
N THR A 44 10.79 3.76 4.99
CA THR A 44 11.47 4.42 6.12
C THR A 44 11.77 5.89 5.82
N MET A 45 12.23 6.21 4.61
CA MET A 45 12.47 7.59 4.18
C MET A 45 11.17 8.40 4.08
N GLY A 46 10.10 7.79 3.57
CA GLY A 46 8.76 8.38 3.58
C GLY A 46 8.29 8.66 5.01
N PHE A 47 8.55 7.74 5.95
CA PHE A 47 8.21 7.95 7.36
C PHE A 47 8.97 9.12 8.00
N PHE A 48 10.26 9.26 7.72
CA PHE A 48 11.01 10.44 8.17
C PHE A 48 10.44 11.73 7.59
N SER A 49 10.18 11.75 6.28
CA SER A 49 9.63 12.91 5.59
C SER A 49 8.31 13.37 6.21
N ALA A 50 7.38 12.43 6.40
CA ALA A 50 6.09 12.70 7.04
C ALA A 50 6.23 13.14 8.50
N ALA A 51 7.09 12.48 9.30
CA ALA A 51 7.23 12.79 10.71
C ALA A 51 7.90 14.16 10.93
N LEU A 52 8.87 14.54 10.09
CA LEU A 52 9.64 15.78 10.25
C LEU A 52 9.11 16.96 9.42
N GLY A 53 8.17 16.74 8.49
CA GLY A 53 7.68 17.76 7.57
C GLY A 53 8.78 18.26 6.61
N LEU A 54 9.67 17.35 6.19
CA LEU A 54 10.80 17.63 5.29
C LEU A 54 10.66 16.79 4.02
N ASN A 55 11.25 17.25 2.92
CA ASN A 55 11.34 16.48 1.69
C ASN A 55 12.71 15.78 1.52
N CYS A 56 12.89 15.07 0.41
CA CYS A 56 14.12 14.35 0.07
C CYS A 56 15.36 15.25 0.08
N THR A 57 15.30 16.40 -0.58
CA THR A 57 16.44 17.33 -0.75
C THR A 57 16.78 18.09 0.52
N ASP A 58 15.80 18.35 1.39
CA ASP A 58 16.03 18.92 2.73
C ASP A 58 16.92 18.02 3.59
N CYS A 59 16.79 16.70 3.40
CA CYS A 59 17.54 15.68 4.14
C CYS A 59 18.84 15.24 3.45
N HIS A 60 18.83 15.09 2.13
CA HIS A 60 19.92 14.47 1.35
C HIS A 60 20.77 15.46 0.53
N ALA A 61 20.57 16.77 0.70
CA ALA A 61 21.17 17.87 -0.06
C ALA A 61 20.53 18.10 -1.44
N GLU A 62 20.52 19.36 -1.88
CA GLU A 62 19.91 19.81 -3.13
C GLU A 62 20.47 19.09 -4.36
N LYS A 63 21.80 18.85 -4.38
CA LYS A 63 22.49 18.13 -5.46
C LYS A 63 22.04 16.68 -5.64
N SER A 64 21.27 16.15 -4.69
CA SER A 64 20.66 14.82 -4.82
C SER A 64 19.45 14.80 -5.75
N GLY A 65 18.81 15.96 -6.00
CA GLY A 65 17.76 16.08 -7.00
C GLY A 65 18.30 15.77 -8.41
N GLY A 66 18.14 14.52 -8.86
CA GLY A 66 18.64 14.04 -10.15
C GLY A 66 19.94 13.21 -10.10
N ASP A 67 20.56 13.02 -8.93
CA ASP A 67 21.72 12.14 -8.76
C ASP A 67 21.57 11.26 -7.51
N TRP A 68 21.09 10.03 -7.72
CA TRP A 68 20.91 9.04 -6.65
C TRP A 68 22.19 8.72 -5.89
N ALA A 69 23.38 8.92 -6.49
CA ALA A 69 24.64 8.66 -5.79
C ALA A 69 24.87 9.67 -4.65
N ARG A 70 24.40 10.90 -4.79
CA ARG A 70 24.53 11.97 -3.78
C ARG A 70 23.66 11.74 -2.55
N TYR A 71 22.62 10.91 -2.66
CA TYR A 71 21.85 10.48 -1.50
C TYR A 71 22.70 9.74 -0.46
N ALA A 72 23.91 9.29 -0.79
CA ALA A 72 24.86 8.69 0.16
C ALA A 72 25.70 9.72 0.94
N ASP A 73 25.81 10.96 0.46
CA ASP A 73 26.68 12.00 1.03
C ASP A 73 26.32 12.25 2.50
N ASP A 74 27.29 12.14 3.40
CA ASP A 74 27.02 12.34 4.83
C ASP A 74 26.84 13.82 5.15
N ASN A 75 25.96 14.11 6.11
CA ASN A 75 25.69 15.47 6.54
C ASN A 75 25.21 15.52 8.01
N PRO A 76 25.20 16.70 8.66
CA PRO A 76 24.81 16.81 10.06
C PRO A 76 23.37 16.31 10.35
N ARG A 77 22.43 16.44 9.39
CA ARG A 77 21.06 15.94 9.55
C ARG A 77 21.01 14.42 9.61
N LYS A 78 21.74 13.72 8.73
CA LYS A 78 21.85 12.25 8.75
C LYS A 78 22.51 11.75 10.03
N GLN A 79 23.57 12.40 10.47
CA GLN A 79 24.22 12.07 11.75
C GLN A 79 23.26 12.24 12.93
N MET A 80 22.44 13.29 12.93
CA MET A 80 21.39 13.46 13.92
C MET A 80 20.31 12.39 13.81
N ALA A 81 19.82 12.08 12.61
CA ALA A 81 18.82 11.04 12.39
C ALA A 81 19.28 9.68 12.92
N ARG A 82 20.57 9.33 12.72
CA ARG A 82 21.17 8.10 13.30
C ARG A 82 21.11 8.08 14.83
N ARG A 83 21.44 9.19 15.49
CA ARG A 83 21.33 9.31 16.96
C ARG A 83 19.87 9.19 17.42
N MET A 84 18.94 9.81 16.71
CA MET A 84 17.51 9.74 17.04
C MET A 84 16.94 8.33 16.86
N MET A 85 17.35 7.59 15.82
CA MET A 85 16.98 6.18 15.65
C MET A 85 17.45 5.33 16.82
N GLN A 86 18.70 5.50 17.25
CA GLN A 86 19.23 4.78 18.42
C GLN A 86 18.47 5.14 19.71
N MET A 87 18.16 6.42 19.91
CA MET A 87 17.39 6.88 21.07
C MET A 87 15.99 6.26 21.10
N VAL A 88 15.23 6.35 20.01
CA VAL A 88 13.87 5.81 19.93
C VAL A 88 13.88 4.28 20.08
N SER A 89 14.83 3.60 19.42
CA SER A 89 15.01 2.15 19.59
C SER A 89 15.33 1.78 21.03
N GLY A 90 16.20 2.53 21.70
CA GLY A 90 16.56 2.32 23.10
C GLY A 90 15.37 2.51 24.03
N VAL A 91 14.60 3.60 23.87
CA VAL A 91 13.39 3.86 24.66
C VAL A 91 12.37 2.73 24.50
N ASN A 92 12.11 2.29 23.27
CA ASN A 92 11.19 1.17 23.01
C ASN A 92 11.68 -0.14 23.64
N GLN A 93 12.99 -0.43 23.56
CA GLN A 93 13.56 -1.62 24.16
C GLN A 93 13.45 -1.60 25.69
N THR A 94 13.79 -0.47 26.32
CA THR A 94 13.84 -0.34 27.78
C THR A 94 12.45 -0.28 28.42
N TYR A 95 11.51 0.48 27.84
CA TYR A 95 10.25 0.81 28.51
C TYR A 95 9.03 0.10 27.91
N PHE A 96 9.13 -0.43 26.68
CA PHE A 96 8.00 -1.02 25.97
C PHE A 96 8.26 -2.46 25.52
N GLY A 97 9.30 -3.11 26.07
CA GLY A 97 9.63 -4.51 25.76
C GLY A 97 9.95 -4.74 24.29
N GLY A 98 10.52 -3.73 23.62
CA GLY A 98 10.82 -3.76 22.19
C GLY A 98 9.64 -3.40 21.27
N ARG A 99 8.44 -3.17 21.81
CA ARG A 99 7.30 -2.70 21.01
C ARG A 99 7.56 -1.28 20.52
N GLN A 100 7.29 -1.02 19.24
CA GLN A 100 7.44 0.30 18.63
C GLN A 100 6.30 1.24 19.03
N VAL A 101 6.39 1.80 20.24
CA VAL A 101 5.39 2.74 20.80
C VAL A 101 5.83 4.18 20.60
N VAL A 102 7.10 4.48 20.89
CA VAL A 102 7.72 5.78 20.58
C VAL A 102 8.25 5.74 19.15
N THR A 103 7.96 6.76 18.36
CA THR A 103 8.42 6.88 16.97
C THR A 103 8.89 8.32 16.70
N CYS A 104 9.44 8.60 15.52
CA CYS A 104 9.72 9.99 15.16
C CYS A 104 8.43 10.85 15.21
N ASN A 105 7.29 10.28 14.80
CA ASN A 105 6.02 11.01 14.76
C ASN A 105 5.45 11.32 16.15
N THR A 106 5.74 10.52 17.19
CA THR A 106 5.27 10.83 18.56
C THR A 106 5.84 12.14 19.09
N CYS A 107 7.04 12.53 18.65
CA CYS A 107 7.70 13.75 19.08
C CYS A 107 7.59 14.88 18.04
N HIS A 108 7.82 14.58 16.76
CA HIS A 108 7.94 15.60 15.72
C HIS A 108 6.59 16.08 15.15
N ARG A 109 5.60 15.20 15.00
CA ARG A 109 4.24 15.52 14.52
C ARG A 109 4.19 16.44 13.29
N GLY A 110 5.02 16.15 12.28
CA GLY A 110 5.08 16.92 11.03
C GLY A 110 5.97 18.17 11.11
N THR A 111 6.77 18.32 12.17
CA THR A 111 7.67 19.47 12.34
C THR A 111 9.12 19.02 12.49
N SER A 112 10.06 19.80 11.94
CA SER A 112 11.47 19.39 11.89
C SER A 112 12.15 19.33 13.26
N ARG A 113 11.52 19.89 14.30
CA ARG A 113 11.97 19.87 15.69
C ARG A 113 10.77 19.62 16.61
N PRO A 114 10.87 18.67 17.57
CA PRO A 114 9.79 18.45 18.53
C PRO A 114 9.48 19.74 19.32
N ASN A 115 8.20 20.07 19.45
CA ASN A 115 7.79 21.19 20.29
C ASN A 115 7.69 20.71 21.75
N VAL A 116 8.36 21.40 22.66
CA VAL A 116 8.33 21.11 24.10
C VAL A 116 7.19 21.83 24.83
N MET A 117 6.44 22.68 24.11
CA MET A 117 5.26 23.39 24.62
C MET A 117 3.99 22.92 23.89
N PRO A 118 2.84 22.83 24.59
CA PRO A 118 1.55 22.62 23.94
C PRO A 118 1.23 23.75 22.94
N SER A 119 0.59 23.41 21.81
CA SER A 119 0.05 24.41 20.89
C SER A 119 -1.35 24.83 21.35
N LEU A 120 -1.56 26.13 21.57
CA LEU A 120 -2.89 26.67 21.90
C LEU A 120 -3.87 26.49 20.75
N ASP A 121 -3.41 26.57 19.50
CA ASP A 121 -4.24 26.30 18.33
C ASP A 121 -4.72 24.84 18.34
N LEU A 122 -3.83 23.89 18.62
CA LEU A 122 -4.22 22.48 18.76
C LEU A 122 -5.18 22.27 19.93
N LEU A 123 -4.97 22.98 21.04
CA LEU A 123 -5.79 22.87 22.26
C LEU A 123 -7.24 23.31 22.03
N TYR A 124 -7.45 24.38 21.26
CA TYR A 124 -8.79 24.93 20.99
C TYR A 124 -9.36 24.51 19.62
N SER A 125 -8.60 23.77 18.80
CA SER A 125 -9.09 23.16 17.56
C SER A 125 -9.78 21.82 17.80
N SER A 126 -10.67 21.43 16.90
CA SER A 126 -11.08 20.03 16.81
C SER A 126 -9.89 19.19 16.32
N PRO A 127 -9.50 18.13 17.05
CA PRO A 127 -8.45 17.25 16.57
C PRO A 127 -8.86 16.63 15.23
N PRO A 128 -7.91 16.39 14.32
CA PRO A 128 -8.21 15.68 13.09
C PRO A 128 -8.81 14.30 13.44
N PRO A 129 -9.73 13.78 12.61
CA PRO A 129 -10.28 12.44 12.80
C PRO A 129 -9.16 11.41 12.96
N GLU A 130 -9.32 10.47 13.89
CA GLU A 130 -8.38 9.37 14.02
C GLU A 130 -8.41 8.51 12.76
N GLU A 131 -7.23 8.22 12.21
CA GLU A 131 -7.12 7.20 11.17
C GLU A 131 -7.43 5.84 11.82
N PRO A 132 -8.27 4.98 11.20
CA PRO A 132 -8.76 3.73 11.79
C PRO A 132 -7.71 2.61 11.78
N GLY A 133 -6.44 2.98 12.00
CA GLY A 133 -5.26 2.23 11.68
C GLY A 133 -4.63 1.43 12.81
N ASP A 134 -4.86 1.87 14.05
CA ASP A 134 -4.41 1.12 15.20
C ASP A 134 -5.20 -0.18 15.34
N PRO A 135 -4.58 -1.25 15.89
CA PRO A 135 -5.31 -2.47 16.17
C PRO A 135 -6.57 -2.16 16.98
N ILE A 136 -7.74 -2.34 16.36
CA ILE A 136 -9.00 -2.04 17.02
C ILE A 136 -9.39 -3.21 17.92
N GLN A 137 -10.05 -2.90 19.03
CA GLN A 137 -10.68 -3.90 19.87
C GLN A 137 -12.05 -4.26 19.30
N GLN A 138 -12.52 -5.48 19.57
CA GLN A 138 -13.88 -5.88 19.23
C GLN A 138 -14.88 -5.05 20.06
N ALA A 139 -15.65 -4.22 19.38
CA ALA A 139 -16.70 -3.42 19.99
C ALA A 139 -17.92 -4.28 20.32
N SER A 140 -18.49 -4.05 21.50
CA SER A 140 -19.71 -4.72 21.96
C SER A 140 -20.95 -4.20 21.24
N GLY A 141 -21.92 -5.07 20.96
CA GLY A 141 -23.19 -4.71 20.32
C GLY A 141 -23.10 -4.37 18.83
N GLN A 142 -21.92 -4.50 18.21
CA GLN A 142 -21.73 -4.29 16.77
C GLN A 142 -22.06 -5.55 15.98
N PRO A 143 -22.46 -5.42 14.69
CA PRO A 143 -22.57 -6.56 13.79
C PRO A 143 -21.27 -7.36 13.72
N THR A 144 -21.36 -8.66 13.43
CA THR A 144 -20.17 -9.47 13.19
C THR A 144 -19.49 -9.04 11.88
N ALA A 145 -18.19 -9.28 11.77
CA ALA A 145 -17.46 -9.03 10.53
C ALA A 145 -18.10 -9.77 9.34
N ASP A 146 -18.56 -11.01 9.57
CA ASP A 146 -19.27 -11.80 8.57
C ASP A 146 -20.54 -11.10 8.06
N GLN A 147 -21.36 -10.54 8.97
CA GLN A 147 -22.59 -9.83 8.59
C GLN A 147 -22.28 -8.59 7.72
N ILE A 148 -21.21 -7.85 8.06
CA ILE A 148 -20.79 -6.66 7.30
C ILE A 148 -20.26 -7.08 5.92
N LEU A 149 -19.40 -8.09 5.86
CA LEU A 149 -18.84 -8.60 4.60
C LEU A 149 -19.92 -9.23 3.70
N ASP A 150 -20.92 -9.91 4.27
CA ASP A 150 -22.07 -10.42 3.51
C ASP A 150 -22.97 -9.30 2.99
N LYS A 151 -23.14 -8.21 3.75
CA LYS A 151 -23.82 -7.00 3.25
C LYS A 151 -23.04 -6.40 2.07
N TYR A 152 -21.72 -6.32 2.17
CA TYR A 152 -20.87 -5.84 1.09
C TYR A 152 -21.01 -6.70 -0.18
N LEU A 153 -20.89 -8.02 -0.08
CA LEU A 153 -21.05 -8.92 -1.24
C LEU A 153 -22.43 -8.80 -1.90
N ARG A 154 -23.49 -8.62 -1.10
CA ARG A 154 -24.84 -8.36 -1.63
C ARG A 154 -24.92 -7.00 -2.33
N ALA A 155 -24.37 -5.94 -1.74
CA ALA A 155 -24.35 -4.60 -2.32
C ALA A 155 -23.62 -4.56 -3.68
N LEU A 156 -22.59 -5.40 -3.85
CA LEU A 156 -21.86 -5.52 -5.09
C LEU A 156 -22.61 -6.27 -6.20
N GLY A 157 -23.68 -7.02 -5.91
CA GLY A 157 -24.41 -7.80 -6.93
C GLY A 157 -24.73 -9.24 -6.53
N GLY A 158 -24.29 -9.66 -5.33
CA GLY A 158 -24.50 -11.00 -4.79
C GLY A 158 -23.31 -11.94 -5.02
N ALA A 159 -23.14 -12.92 -4.14
CA ALA A 159 -21.96 -13.81 -4.13
C ALA A 159 -21.74 -14.55 -5.44
N GLU A 160 -22.81 -14.98 -6.12
CA GLU A 160 -22.72 -15.67 -7.42
C GLU A 160 -22.13 -14.77 -8.52
N ARG A 161 -22.68 -13.56 -8.71
CA ARG A 161 -22.18 -12.61 -9.72
C ARG A 161 -20.77 -12.14 -9.42
N VAL A 162 -20.51 -11.83 -8.15
CA VAL A 162 -19.17 -11.44 -7.69
C VAL A 162 -18.17 -12.57 -7.92
N GLY A 163 -18.56 -13.84 -7.73
CA GLY A 163 -17.73 -15.00 -8.02
C GLY A 163 -17.50 -15.27 -9.51
N ALA A 164 -18.45 -14.89 -10.37
CA ALA A 164 -18.34 -15.01 -11.83
C ALA A 164 -17.51 -13.89 -12.47
N PHE A 165 -17.27 -12.79 -11.76
CA PHE A 165 -16.38 -11.71 -12.20
C PHE A 165 -14.94 -12.09 -11.86
N THR A 166 -14.18 -12.54 -12.86
CA THR A 166 -12.87 -13.19 -12.65
C THR A 166 -11.69 -12.40 -13.18
N SER A 167 -11.92 -11.53 -14.17
CA SER A 167 -10.91 -10.66 -14.75
C SER A 167 -11.53 -9.39 -15.30
N PHE A 168 -10.72 -8.38 -15.58
CA PHE A 168 -11.10 -7.25 -16.44
C PHE A 168 -9.88 -6.56 -17.04
N SER A 169 -10.09 -5.87 -18.17
CA SER A 169 -9.22 -4.81 -18.65
C SER A 169 -9.90 -3.47 -18.49
N GLY A 170 -9.15 -2.46 -18.07
CA GLY A 170 -9.64 -1.12 -17.81
C GLY A 170 -8.71 -0.07 -18.39
N LYS A 171 -9.29 1.06 -18.80
CA LYS A 171 -8.56 2.27 -19.18
C LYS A 171 -9.12 3.45 -18.42
N GLY A 172 -8.30 4.46 -18.22
CA GLY A 172 -8.74 5.65 -17.53
C GLY A 172 -7.68 6.72 -17.39
N ASN A 173 -7.91 7.58 -16.42
CA ASN A 173 -7.05 8.70 -16.08
C ASN A 173 -6.36 8.47 -14.74
N TYR A 174 -5.07 8.75 -14.70
CA TYR A 174 -4.18 8.75 -13.56
C TYR A 174 -3.77 10.18 -13.26
N ASN A 175 -3.69 10.53 -11.98
CA ASN A 175 -3.15 11.80 -11.52
C ASN A 175 -2.22 11.54 -10.34
N ALA A 176 -0.95 11.89 -10.45
CA ALA A 176 -0.07 11.89 -9.29
C ALA A 176 -0.42 13.09 -8.37
N PHE A 177 0.30 13.19 -7.26
CA PHE A 177 0.20 14.34 -6.36
C PHE A 177 0.84 15.56 -7.03
N ASP A 178 0.18 16.71 -6.95
CA ASP A 178 0.60 17.99 -7.56
C ASP A 178 0.75 18.01 -9.10
N ASP A 179 0.44 16.92 -9.80
CA ASP A 179 0.31 16.94 -11.26
C ASP A 179 -0.87 17.83 -11.67
N ALA A 180 -0.59 18.80 -12.54
CA ALA A 180 -1.60 19.69 -13.11
C ALA A 180 -2.49 18.97 -14.15
N GLU A 181 -1.94 17.99 -14.85
CA GLU A 181 -2.61 17.27 -15.93
C GLU A 181 -2.78 15.78 -15.61
N LYS A 182 -3.94 15.24 -16.00
CA LYS A 182 -4.19 13.81 -15.94
C LYS A 182 -3.45 13.08 -17.05
N SER A 183 -2.87 11.94 -16.72
CA SER A 183 -2.20 11.05 -17.66
C SER A 183 -3.05 9.80 -17.91
N PRO A 184 -2.99 9.18 -19.10
CA PRO A 184 -3.73 7.93 -19.31
C PRO A 184 -3.11 6.79 -18.49
N PHE A 185 -3.94 5.83 -18.09
CA PHE A 185 -3.47 4.56 -17.56
C PHE A 185 -4.28 3.38 -18.11
N GLU A 186 -3.63 2.22 -18.08
CA GLU A 186 -4.26 0.93 -18.35
C GLU A 186 -4.15 0.03 -17.11
N MET A 187 -5.17 -0.79 -16.91
CA MET A 187 -5.19 -1.80 -15.85
C MET A 187 -5.67 -3.12 -16.41
N TYR A 188 -4.97 -4.20 -16.06
CA TYR A 188 -5.38 -5.56 -16.34
C TYR A 188 -5.36 -6.31 -15.02
N ALA A 189 -6.44 -6.99 -14.67
CA ALA A 189 -6.51 -7.68 -13.40
C ALA A 189 -7.24 -9.01 -13.53
N ARG A 190 -6.79 -10.01 -12.76
CA ARG A 190 -7.37 -11.34 -12.66
C ARG A 190 -7.31 -11.82 -11.22
N GLY A 191 -8.45 -12.28 -10.71
CA GLY A 191 -8.53 -12.81 -9.35
C GLY A 191 -7.90 -14.22 -9.23
N PRO A 192 -7.29 -14.57 -8.09
CA PRO A 192 -6.91 -13.68 -6.99
C PRO A 192 -5.55 -12.99 -7.24
N ALA A 193 -5.43 -11.74 -6.76
CA ALA A 193 -4.17 -11.01 -6.59
C ALA A 193 -3.23 -10.88 -7.81
N GLN A 194 -3.73 -11.00 -9.04
CA GLN A 194 -2.98 -10.67 -10.26
C GLN A 194 -3.47 -9.33 -10.81
N ARG A 195 -2.55 -8.40 -10.98
CA ARG A 195 -2.86 -7.04 -11.42
C ARG A 195 -1.65 -6.40 -12.05
N ILE A 196 -1.84 -5.72 -13.16
CA ILE A 196 -0.88 -4.74 -13.66
C ILE A 196 -1.62 -3.41 -13.84
N ILE A 197 -0.99 -2.32 -13.38
CA ILE A 197 -1.38 -0.94 -13.68
C ILE A 197 -0.20 -0.29 -14.37
N ILE A 198 -0.44 0.32 -15.53
CA ILE A 198 0.55 1.08 -16.30
C ILE A 198 0.01 2.50 -16.42
N ALA A 199 0.60 3.44 -15.69
CA ALA A 199 0.35 4.86 -15.85
C ALA A 199 1.37 5.46 -16.82
N HIS A 200 0.95 6.41 -17.66
CA HIS A 200 1.77 7.01 -18.70
C HIS A 200 2.00 8.52 -18.49
N PRO A 201 2.58 8.96 -17.35
CA PRO A 201 2.87 10.37 -17.17
C PRO A 201 3.97 10.86 -18.13
N PRO A 202 4.08 12.19 -18.33
CA PRO A 202 5.10 12.76 -19.22
C PRO A 202 6.54 12.38 -18.86
N SER A 203 6.84 12.11 -17.58
CA SER A 203 8.16 11.65 -17.12
C SER A 203 8.54 10.24 -17.60
N GLY A 204 7.56 9.43 -17.98
CA GLY A 204 7.72 8.04 -18.40
C GLY A 204 6.85 7.08 -17.61
N ASP A 205 6.71 5.85 -18.10
CA ASP A 205 5.69 4.93 -17.58
C ASP A 205 5.99 4.50 -16.13
N THR A 206 4.96 4.49 -15.29
CA THR A 206 5.02 3.86 -13.96
C THR A 206 4.16 2.61 -13.97
N THR A 207 4.79 1.46 -13.71
CA THR A 207 4.15 0.15 -13.77
C THR A 207 4.14 -0.53 -12.41
N TRP A 208 2.97 -0.87 -11.90
CA TRP A 208 2.78 -1.70 -10.71
C TRP A 208 2.28 -3.07 -11.14
N THR A 209 2.99 -4.14 -10.78
CA THR A 209 2.62 -5.50 -11.16
C THR A 209 2.54 -6.41 -9.94
N LEU A 210 1.50 -7.24 -9.91
CA LEU A 210 1.28 -8.35 -8.99
C LEU A 210 1.00 -9.60 -9.83
N ASN A 211 1.68 -10.70 -9.51
CA ASN A 211 1.49 -11.97 -10.22
C ASN A 211 0.70 -13.02 -9.41
N GLY A 212 0.13 -12.63 -8.27
CA GLY A 212 -0.52 -13.50 -7.28
C GLY A 212 0.40 -13.86 -6.12
N ASN A 213 1.70 -14.05 -6.37
CA ASN A 213 2.66 -14.42 -5.34
C ASN A 213 3.62 -13.29 -4.96
N SER A 214 4.06 -12.52 -5.93
CA SER A 214 5.08 -11.47 -5.85
C SER A 214 4.57 -10.17 -6.48
N GLY A 215 5.25 -9.06 -6.16
CA GLY A 215 4.92 -7.75 -6.69
C GLY A 215 6.14 -6.91 -7.02
N TRP A 216 5.99 -5.98 -7.96
CA TRP A 216 7.05 -5.08 -8.40
C TRP A 216 6.51 -3.71 -8.80
N VAL A 217 7.36 -2.70 -8.67
CA VAL A 217 7.15 -1.36 -9.22
C VAL A 217 8.31 -1.02 -10.14
N ALA A 218 8.02 -0.63 -11.37
CA ALA A 218 8.97 -0.03 -12.30
C ALA A 218 8.58 1.41 -12.58
N ALA A 219 9.54 2.32 -12.59
CA ALA A 219 9.33 3.74 -12.86
C ALA A 219 10.62 4.34 -13.44
N PRO A 220 10.55 5.55 -14.04
CA PRO A 220 11.74 6.22 -14.56
C PRO A 220 12.82 6.39 -13.49
N ALA A 221 14.08 6.42 -13.92
CA ALA A 221 15.22 6.62 -13.02
C ALA A 221 15.24 8.01 -12.36
N THR A 222 14.43 8.97 -12.80
CA THR A 222 14.23 10.24 -12.09
C THR A 222 13.39 10.08 -10.82
N ASP A 223 12.55 9.05 -10.77
CA ASP A 223 11.49 8.92 -9.76
C ASP A 223 11.83 7.83 -8.74
N LYS A 224 12.58 6.79 -9.15
CA LYS A 224 13.00 5.69 -8.28
C LYS A 224 14.49 5.40 -8.41
N PRO A 225 15.16 5.02 -7.30
CA PRO A 225 16.60 4.72 -7.28
C PRO A 225 16.97 3.43 -8.01
N MET A 226 15.99 2.58 -8.30
CA MET A 226 16.16 1.34 -9.03
C MET A 226 15.13 1.25 -10.15
N PRO A 227 15.51 0.68 -11.30
CA PRO A 227 14.58 0.55 -12.42
C PRO A 227 13.36 -0.33 -12.11
N VAL A 228 13.55 -1.35 -11.26
CA VAL A 228 12.47 -2.23 -10.77
C VAL A 228 12.72 -2.52 -9.29
N ILE A 229 11.72 -2.24 -8.45
CA ILE A 229 11.74 -2.50 -7.01
C ILE A 229 10.74 -3.62 -6.71
N ALA A 230 11.18 -4.66 -6.00
CA ALA A 230 10.27 -5.70 -5.50
C ALA A 230 9.46 -5.16 -4.31
N ILE A 231 8.18 -5.52 -4.26
CA ILE A 231 7.28 -5.25 -3.14
C ILE A 231 7.31 -6.46 -2.22
N THR A 232 7.54 -6.27 -0.92
CA THR A 232 7.83 -7.34 0.03
C THR A 232 6.98 -7.27 1.30
N GLY A 233 6.93 -8.38 2.04
CA GLY A 233 6.29 -8.46 3.36
C GLY A 233 4.87 -7.87 3.42
N GLN A 234 4.64 -7.03 4.42
CA GLN A 234 3.34 -6.40 4.66
C GLN A 234 2.90 -5.44 3.57
N GLU A 235 3.85 -4.82 2.85
CA GLU A 235 3.54 -3.96 1.70
C GLU A 235 2.95 -4.80 0.55
N LEU A 236 3.50 -5.99 0.34
CA LEU A 236 3.00 -6.94 -0.66
C LEU A 236 1.61 -7.46 -0.28
N ASP A 237 1.39 -7.83 0.98
CA ASP A 237 0.06 -8.26 1.45
C ASP A 237 -0.99 -7.16 1.23
N GLY A 238 -0.60 -5.91 1.52
CA GLY A 238 -1.39 -4.74 1.26
C GLY A 238 -1.78 -4.57 -0.21
N ALA A 239 -0.79 -4.61 -1.09
CA ALA A 239 -0.99 -4.48 -2.53
C ALA A 239 -1.87 -5.61 -3.10
N LYS A 240 -1.73 -6.84 -2.57
CA LYS A 240 -2.61 -7.99 -2.91
C LYS A 240 -4.04 -7.73 -2.46
N LEU A 241 -4.25 -7.27 -1.23
CA LEU A 241 -5.59 -6.94 -0.72
C LEU A 241 -6.26 -5.84 -1.55
N GLU A 242 -5.53 -4.79 -1.92
CA GLU A 242 -6.04 -3.75 -2.84
C GLU A 242 -6.48 -4.34 -4.19
N SER A 243 -5.76 -5.34 -4.72
CA SER A 243 -6.16 -6.05 -5.93
C SER A 243 -7.41 -6.91 -5.73
N GLU A 244 -7.56 -7.51 -4.55
CA GLU A 244 -8.70 -8.39 -4.22
C GLU A 244 -10.00 -7.62 -3.98
N VAL A 245 -9.95 -6.32 -3.68
CA VAL A 245 -11.15 -5.44 -3.60
C VAL A 245 -11.94 -5.45 -4.92
N PHE A 246 -11.28 -5.65 -6.07
CA PHE A 246 -11.93 -5.79 -7.37
C PHE A 246 -12.48 -7.20 -7.63
N PHE A 247 -12.10 -8.20 -6.83
CA PHE A 247 -12.55 -9.60 -6.92
C PHE A 247 -12.94 -10.16 -5.52
N PRO A 248 -13.90 -9.55 -4.82
CA PRO A 248 -14.07 -9.75 -3.39
C PRO A 248 -14.80 -11.05 -3.01
N ALA A 249 -14.99 -11.99 -3.95
CA ALA A 249 -15.67 -13.27 -3.69
C ALA A 249 -15.07 -14.04 -2.51
N ARG A 250 -13.77 -13.83 -2.24
CA ARG A 250 -13.03 -14.45 -1.13
C ARG A 250 -12.60 -13.46 -0.05
N ILE A 251 -13.24 -12.30 0.05
CA ILE A 251 -12.82 -11.22 0.96
C ILE A 251 -12.73 -11.68 2.42
N LYS A 252 -13.60 -12.60 2.84
CA LYS A 252 -13.61 -13.19 4.19
C LYS A 252 -12.34 -13.98 4.50
N GLN A 253 -11.71 -14.55 3.47
CA GLN A 253 -10.46 -15.32 3.57
C GLN A 253 -9.21 -14.46 3.31
N SER A 254 -9.36 -13.24 2.80
CA SER A 254 -8.25 -12.33 2.52
C SER A 254 -7.50 -11.88 3.78
N LEU A 255 -8.19 -11.85 4.93
CA LEU A 255 -7.60 -11.54 6.24
C LEU A 255 -8.06 -12.56 7.29
N THR A 256 -7.32 -12.61 8.39
CA THR A 256 -7.61 -13.47 9.54
C THR A 256 -7.92 -12.64 10.78
N ASN A 257 -8.46 -13.28 11.83
CA ASN A 257 -8.70 -12.62 13.13
C ASN A 257 -9.48 -11.30 13.01
N TRP A 258 -10.63 -11.35 12.34
CA TRP A 258 -11.49 -10.20 12.12
C TRP A 258 -11.98 -9.58 13.44
N ARG A 259 -11.95 -8.25 13.50
CA ARG A 259 -12.45 -7.44 14.61
C ARG A 259 -13.31 -6.31 14.04
N VAL A 260 -14.39 -5.98 14.73
CA VAL A 260 -15.27 -4.85 14.37
C VAL A 260 -15.15 -3.78 15.43
N GLY A 261 -14.81 -2.55 15.03
CA GLY A 261 -14.76 -1.39 15.91
C GLY A 261 -16.10 -0.69 16.00
N PHE A 262 -16.18 0.38 16.78
CA PHE A 262 -17.33 1.27 16.71
C PHE A 262 -17.41 1.94 15.33
N PRO A 263 -18.62 2.21 14.81
CA PRO A 263 -18.78 2.99 13.60
C PRO A 263 -18.13 4.37 13.74
N THR A 264 -17.70 4.93 12.62
CA THR A 264 -17.15 6.29 12.57
C THR A 264 -17.70 7.03 11.34
N LEU A 265 -17.38 8.31 11.22
CA LEU A 265 -17.74 9.11 10.05
C LEU A 265 -16.56 9.23 9.09
N ILE A 266 -16.81 8.97 7.81
CA ILE A 266 -15.90 9.32 6.71
C ILE A 266 -16.69 10.18 5.73
N ASN A 267 -16.25 11.43 5.54
CA ASN A 267 -16.95 12.42 4.69
C ASN A 267 -18.45 12.52 5.06
N ASP A 268 -18.73 12.67 6.36
CA ASP A 268 -20.09 12.76 6.94
C ASP A 268 -21.00 11.55 6.70
N ARG A 269 -20.44 10.41 6.28
CA ARG A 269 -21.14 9.13 6.15
C ARG A 269 -20.69 8.17 7.22
N GLU A 270 -21.66 7.56 7.90
CA GLU A 270 -21.40 6.53 8.88
C GLU A 270 -20.85 5.27 8.18
N VAL A 271 -19.74 4.75 8.70
CA VAL A 271 -19.09 3.55 8.19
C VAL A 271 -18.90 2.51 9.30
N ASN A 272 -19.15 1.25 8.98
CA ASN A 272 -18.69 0.12 9.77
C ASN A 272 -17.19 -0.07 9.59
N VAL A 273 -16.44 -0.20 10.69
CA VAL A 273 -14.98 -0.36 10.70
C VAL A 273 -14.64 -1.82 11.01
N VAL A 274 -14.07 -2.53 10.03
CA VAL A 274 -13.73 -3.95 10.14
C VAL A 274 -12.24 -4.13 9.89
N GLN A 275 -11.52 -4.72 10.83
CA GLN A 275 -10.07 -4.91 10.75
C GLN A 275 -9.70 -6.38 10.81
N GLY A 276 -8.72 -6.79 10.00
CA GLY A 276 -8.15 -8.13 10.02
C GLY A 276 -6.63 -8.11 9.96
N ASN A 277 -6.04 -9.27 10.20
CA ASN A 277 -4.61 -9.54 10.15
C ASN A 277 -4.23 -10.06 8.76
N THR A 278 -3.17 -9.48 8.20
CA THR A 278 -2.52 -9.91 6.95
C THR A 278 -1.57 -11.09 7.21
N ALA A 279 -1.15 -11.78 6.15
CA ALA A 279 -0.33 -12.99 6.23
C ALA A 279 1.04 -12.76 6.92
N ASN A 280 1.66 -11.60 6.71
CA ASN A 280 2.96 -11.23 7.26
C ASN A 280 2.84 -10.35 8.53
N GLY A 281 1.77 -10.55 9.32
CA GLY A 281 1.61 -9.97 10.65
C GLY A 281 1.27 -8.47 10.69
N GLY A 282 0.98 -7.85 9.53
CA GLY A 282 0.39 -6.51 9.46
C GLY A 282 -1.12 -6.53 9.66
N THR A 283 -1.75 -5.37 9.70
CA THR A 283 -3.21 -5.21 9.76
C THR A 283 -3.73 -4.43 8.57
N ALA A 284 -4.99 -4.69 8.21
CA ALA A 284 -5.75 -3.85 7.29
C ALA A 284 -7.15 -3.61 7.88
N THR A 285 -7.59 -2.36 7.78
CA THR A 285 -8.92 -1.90 8.18
C THR A 285 -9.72 -1.54 6.94
N LEU A 286 -10.92 -2.10 6.82
CA LEU A 286 -11.87 -1.85 5.76
C LEU A 286 -13.07 -1.11 6.36
N CYS A 287 -13.44 0.01 5.75
CA CYS A 287 -14.55 0.85 6.16
C CYS A 287 -15.68 0.72 5.15
N PHE A 288 -16.84 0.25 5.59
CA PHE A 288 -18.01 0.02 4.73
C PHE A 288 -19.12 1.01 5.08
N ASP A 289 -19.60 1.75 4.10
CA ASP A 289 -20.74 2.65 4.25
C ASP A 289 -21.95 1.90 4.82
N VAL A 290 -22.51 2.41 5.94
CA VAL A 290 -23.57 1.73 6.67
C VAL A 290 -24.84 1.62 5.83
N GLU A 291 -25.16 2.61 5.01
CA GLU A 291 -26.38 2.60 4.18
C GLU A 291 -26.24 1.61 3.02
N THR A 292 -25.26 1.86 2.15
CA THR A 292 -25.07 1.16 0.87
C THR A 292 -24.38 -0.20 1.03
N GLY A 293 -23.61 -0.41 2.09
CA GLY A 293 -22.76 -1.58 2.28
C GLY A 293 -21.49 -1.58 1.43
N LEU A 294 -21.22 -0.53 0.65
CA LEU A 294 -20.04 -0.46 -0.22
C LEU A 294 -18.79 -0.10 0.58
N LEU A 295 -17.64 -0.64 0.17
CA LEU A 295 -16.34 -0.27 0.72
C LEU A 295 -16.02 1.17 0.33
N THR A 296 -15.72 2.02 1.31
CA THR A 296 -15.37 3.43 1.09
C THR A 296 -13.88 3.67 1.31
N ARG A 297 -13.27 2.97 2.25
CA ARG A 297 -11.86 3.13 2.59
C ARG A 297 -11.22 1.80 2.98
N LEU A 298 -9.98 1.61 2.54
CA LEU A 298 -9.05 0.61 3.03
C LEU A 298 -7.86 1.35 3.64
N VAL A 299 -7.48 1.00 4.87
CA VAL A 299 -6.25 1.48 5.51
C VAL A 299 -5.38 0.28 5.84
N ARG A 300 -4.10 0.33 5.50
CA ARG A 300 -3.14 -0.73 5.77
C ARG A 300 -1.81 -0.15 6.21
N PHE A 301 -0.99 -0.99 6.83
CA PHE A 301 0.32 -0.61 7.32
C PHE A 301 1.38 -1.61 6.91
N SER A 302 2.57 -1.10 6.61
CA SER A 302 3.79 -1.88 6.56
C SER A 302 4.76 -1.38 7.64
N ASN A 303 5.49 -2.31 8.26
CA ASN A 303 6.45 -1.98 9.30
C ASN A 303 7.71 -1.35 8.70
N SER A 304 8.23 -0.32 9.36
CA SER A 304 9.59 0.16 9.16
C SER A 304 10.34 0.18 10.50
N PRO A 305 11.69 0.24 10.52
CA PRO A 305 12.46 0.31 11.76
C PRO A 305 12.12 1.52 12.65
N VAL A 306 11.47 2.57 12.11
CA VAL A 306 11.24 3.85 12.82
C VAL A 306 9.76 4.20 13.02
N GLY A 307 8.86 3.39 12.47
CA GLY A 307 7.42 3.62 12.53
C GLY A 307 6.63 2.74 11.56
N ARG A 308 5.31 2.73 11.69
CA ARG A 308 4.41 2.10 10.71
C ARG A 308 4.21 3.04 9.52
N VAL A 309 4.43 2.53 8.32
CA VAL A 309 4.14 3.22 7.06
C VAL A 309 2.67 3.01 6.72
N VAL A 310 1.90 4.08 6.70
CA VAL A 310 0.46 4.05 6.45
C VAL A 310 0.18 4.19 4.96
N THR A 311 -0.69 3.34 4.43
CA THR A 311 -1.32 3.55 3.12
C THR A 311 -2.83 3.53 3.27
N ARG A 312 -3.49 4.52 2.67
CA ARG A 312 -4.94 4.67 2.65
C ARG A 312 -5.43 4.65 1.21
N VAL A 313 -6.48 3.87 0.94
CA VAL A 313 -7.16 3.82 -0.35
C VAL A 313 -8.61 4.21 -0.16
N ASP A 314 -9.02 5.31 -0.79
CA ASP A 314 -10.40 5.79 -0.80
C ASP A 314 -11.08 5.37 -2.10
N TYR A 315 -12.19 4.63 -2.02
CA TYR A 315 -12.95 4.13 -3.18
C TYR A 315 -14.25 4.93 -3.35
N SER A 316 -14.59 5.22 -4.60
CA SER A 316 -15.81 5.96 -4.95
C SER A 316 -16.27 5.68 -6.38
N GLY A 317 -17.45 6.20 -6.72
CA GLY A 317 -17.98 6.12 -8.09
C GLY A 317 -18.27 4.69 -8.54
N TYR A 318 -18.86 3.86 -7.66
CA TYR A 318 -19.23 2.49 -8.02
C TYR A 318 -20.21 2.44 -9.20
N ARG A 319 -19.93 1.64 -10.23
CA ARG A 319 -20.81 1.43 -11.40
C ARG A 319 -21.02 -0.06 -11.64
N ASP A 320 -22.17 -0.38 -12.22
CA ASP A 320 -22.45 -1.75 -12.65
C ASP A 320 -21.60 -2.12 -13.87
N VAL A 321 -20.92 -3.26 -13.78
CA VAL A 321 -20.16 -3.89 -14.85
C VAL A 321 -20.48 -5.37 -14.83
N ALA A 322 -21.22 -5.86 -15.84
CA ALA A 322 -21.71 -7.24 -15.90
C ALA A 322 -22.45 -7.69 -14.63
N GLY A 323 -23.27 -6.80 -14.04
CA GLY A 323 -24.06 -7.11 -12.84
C GLY A 323 -23.27 -7.09 -11.53
N VAL A 324 -22.01 -6.61 -11.56
CA VAL A 324 -21.17 -6.38 -10.38
C VAL A 324 -20.84 -4.90 -10.26
N LYS A 325 -21.01 -4.32 -9.06
CA LYS A 325 -20.58 -2.94 -8.79
C LYS A 325 -19.06 -2.91 -8.65
N VAL A 326 -18.39 -2.13 -9.49
CA VAL A 326 -16.93 -1.93 -9.48
C VAL A 326 -16.64 -0.47 -9.14
N PRO A 327 -15.66 -0.14 -8.27
CA PRO A 327 -15.27 1.24 -8.04
C PRO A 327 -14.59 1.82 -9.28
N PHE A 328 -15.11 2.91 -9.85
CA PHE A 328 -14.48 3.59 -11.00
C PHE A 328 -13.48 4.66 -10.59
N LYS A 329 -13.41 5.03 -9.31
CA LYS A 329 -12.42 5.98 -8.81
C LYS A 329 -11.83 5.48 -7.51
N TRP A 330 -10.50 5.49 -7.42
CA TRP A 330 -9.81 5.30 -6.15
C TRP A 330 -8.62 6.25 -5.99
N THR A 331 -8.39 6.68 -4.76
CA THR A 331 -7.24 7.50 -4.38
C THR A 331 -6.38 6.72 -3.41
N VAL A 332 -5.12 6.47 -3.78
CA VAL A 332 -4.10 5.91 -2.87
C VAL A 332 -3.32 7.07 -2.27
N THR A 333 -3.25 7.16 -0.94
CA THR A 333 -2.45 8.13 -0.19
C THR A 333 -1.48 7.38 0.70
N TRP A 334 -0.22 7.78 0.69
CA TRP A 334 0.84 7.23 1.54
C TRP A 334 1.70 8.38 2.08
N LEU A 335 2.73 8.06 2.87
CA LEU A 335 3.42 9.06 3.69
C LEU A 335 4.15 10.17 2.90
N ASP A 336 4.52 9.92 1.65
CA ASP A 336 5.24 10.87 0.79
C ASP A 336 4.60 11.03 -0.59
N GLY A 337 3.30 10.72 -0.72
CA GLY A 337 2.60 10.93 -1.98
C GLY A 337 1.14 10.51 -2.01
N ARG A 338 0.52 10.80 -3.14
CA ARG A 338 -0.86 10.46 -3.44
C ARG A 338 -1.01 10.18 -4.93
N SER A 339 -1.92 9.29 -5.29
CA SER A 339 -2.29 9.05 -6.68
C SER A 339 -3.77 8.77 -6.79
N THR A 340 -4.41 9.33 -7.80
CA THR A 340 -5.83 9.11 -8.10
C THR A 340 -5.94 8.37 -9.43
N TYR A 341 -6.78 7.35 -9.44
CA TYR A 341 -7.10 6.56 -10.62
C TYR A 341 -8.60 6.68 -10.89
N GLU A 342 -8.98 6.98 -12.13
CA GLU A 342 -10.35 7.13 -12.58
C GLU A 342 -10.56 6.30 -13.86
N LEU A 343 -11.21 5.15 -13.74
CA LEU A 343 -11.59 4.33 -14.88
C LEU A 343 -12.63 5.04 -15.75
N THR A 344 -12.42 4.99 -17.05
CA THR A 344 -13.39 5.45 -18.06
C THR A 344 -14.06 4.28 -18.77
N SER A 345 -13.38 3.14 -18.87
CA SER A 345 -13.91 1.91 -19.46
C SER A 345 -13.45 0.68 -18.68
N VAL A 346 -14.32 -0.32 -18.61
CA VAL A 346 -14.04 -1.64 -18.03
C VAL A 346 -14.65 -2.70 -18.93
N GLU A 347 -13.83 -3.64 -19.38
CA GLU A 347 -14.24 -4.83 -20.12
C GLU A 347 -14.11 -6.04 -19.18
N PRO A 348 -15.24 -6.58 -18.69
CA PRO A 348 -15.23 -7.67 -17.72
C PRO A 348 -14.96 -9.02 -18.37
N ASN A 349 -14.39 -9.95 -17.59
CA ASN A 349 -14.20 -11.36 -17.92
C ASN A 349 -13.41 -11.60 -19.22
N VAL A 350 -12.50 -10.68 -19.57
CA VAL A 350 -11.62 -10.83 -20.72
C VAL A 350 -10.52 -11.86 -20.46
N ALA A 351 -10.11 -12.58 -21.51
CA ALA A 351 -8.94 -13.44 -21.46
C ALA A 351 -7.67 -12.57 -21.42
N ILE A 352 -6.86 -12.74 -20.37
CA ILE A 352 -5.60 -12.01 -20.18
C ILE A 352 -4.46 -13.02 -20.20
N ASP A 353 -3.49 -12.79 -21.08
CA ASP A 353 -2.25 -13.57 -21.12
C ASP A 353 -1.55 -13.50 -19.74
N ALA A 354 -1.23 -14.66 -19.17
CA ALA A 354 -0.54 -14.75 -17.90
C ALA A 354 0.83 -14.05 -17.91
N ALA A 355 1.49 -13.99 -19.08
CA ALA A 355 2.77 -13.32 -19.25
C ALA A 355 2.69 -11.80 -18.97
N ARG A 356 1.48 -11.20 -19.05
CA ARG A 356 1.26 -9.78 -18.74
C ARG A 356 1.46 -9.45 -17.26
N PHE A 357 1.34 -10.44 -16.38
CA PHE A 357 1.59 -10.27 -14.94
C PHE A 357 3.03 -10.59 -14.53
N SER A 358 3.93 -10.83 -15.49
CA SER A 358 5.35 -11.07 -15.23
C SER A 358 6.03 -9.84 -14.63
N LYS A 359 7.19 -10.03 -13.99
CA LYS A 359 8.05 -8.93 -13.53
C LYS A 359 8.21 -7.88 -14.64
N PRO A 360 7.89 -6.60 -14.38
CA PRO A 360 7.93 -5.58 -15.41
C PRO A 360 9.37 -5.32 -15.86
N VAL A 361 9.51 -4.88 -17.11
CA VAL A 361 10.78 -4.35 -17.59
C VAL A 361 11.01 -2.94 -17.01
N PRO A 362 12.27 -2.49 -16.89
CA PRO A 362 12.61 -1.11 -16.58
C PRO A 362 11.82 -0.10 -17.40
N SER A 363 11.30 0.94 -16.75
CA SER A 363 10.68 2.05 -17.47
C SER A 363 11.74 2.80 -18.26
N THR A 364 11.42 3.11 -19.52
CA THR A 364 12.27 3.97 -20.35
C THR A 364 11.82 5.42 -20.13
N PRO A 365 12.72 6.34 -19.75
CA PRO A 365 12.37 7.76 -19.67
C PRO A 365 11.84 8.24 -21.02
N ARG A 366 10.68 8.90 -21.04
CA ARG A 366 10.24 9.59 -22.25
C ARG A 366 11.10 10.85 -22.38
N ARG A 367 11.79 10.99 -23.52
CA ARG A 367 12.52 12.24 -23.81
C ARG A 367 11.50 13.37 -23.81
N GLN A 368 11.71 14.37 -22.96
CA GLN A 368 11.01 15.64 -23.04
C GLN A 368 11.46 16.41 -24.28
#